data_AF-A0A3D4UPK6-F1
#
_entry.id   AF-A0A3D4UPK6-F1
#
_cell.length_a   1.000
_cell.length_b   1.000
_cell.length_c   1.000
_cell.angle_alpha   90.00
_cell.angle_beta   90.00
_cell.angle_gamma   90.00
#
_symmetry.space_group_name_H-M   'P 1'
#
loop_
_entity.id
_entity.type
_entity.pdbx_description
1 polymer ?
#
loop_
_entity_poly.entity_id
_entity_poly.type
_entity_poly.pdbx_seq_one_letter_code
_entity_poly.pdbx_strand_id
1 'polypeptide(L)'
;TERVDKLVDAYENSSEDLPEELKAQMADQVEALKEIKSLARPYEIAYNAFTQLGGLDPATMKDEADIQQRIDLVSTLIVENELIDAAFPEILPRLGGDPANIEQQLDLVKKIRQTDRDMLPHMREVLVILKKHWAISEMGEDDMFYFGYDVPDEDIELYNEHIELMNVAAMEQERLQRLQLEMIQP
;
A
#
# COMPACT_ATOMS: atom_id res chain seq x y z
N THR A 1 -6.71 1.05 12.46
CA THR A 1 -6.05 0.90 13.78
C THR A 1 -7.01 1.10 14.95
N GLU A 2 -7.69 2.24 15.08
CA GLU A 2 -8.58 2.54 16.24
C GLU A 2 -9.76 1.55 16.44
N ARG A 3 -10.30 0.99 15.35
CA ARG A 3 -11.39 -0.01 15.42
C ARG A 3 -10.90 -1.38 15.91
N VAL A 4 -9.67 -1.76 15.58
CA VAL A 4 -9.06 -3.02 16.08
C VAL A 4 -8.78 -2.88 17.56
N ASP A 5 -8.24 -1.74 17.99
CA ASP A 5 -7.94 -1.48 19.40
C ASP A 5 -9.22 -1.53 20.26
N LYS A 6 -10.32 -0.92 19.79
CA LYS A 6 -11.63 -1.02 20.48
C LYS A 6 -12.19 -2.45 20.57
N LEU A 7 -11.92 -3.29 19.58
CA LEU A 7 -12.37 -4.70 19.59
C LEU A 7 -11.54 -5.55 20.54
N VAL A 8 -10.22 -5.33 20.57
CA VAL A 8 -9.30 -5.99 21.52
C VAL A 8 -9.63 -5.58 22.96
N ASP A 9 -9.79 -4.28 23.22
CA ASP A 9 -10.15 -3.75 24.54
C ASP A 9 -11.52 -4.26 25.01
N ALA A 10 -12.50 -4.38 24.10
CA ALA A 10 -13.81 -4.94 24.45
C ALA A 10 -13.72 -6.41 24.88
N TYR A 11 -12.91 -7.22 24.21
CA TYR A 11 -12.68 -8.62 24.57
C TYR A 11 -12.00 -8.78 25.93
N GLU A 12 -10.93 -8.02 26.17
CA GLU A 12 -10.18 -8.06 27.43
C GLU A 12 -11.07 -7.69 28.64
N ASN A 13 -12.13 -6.91 28.42
CA ASN A 13 -13.04 -6.44 29.46
C ASN A 13 -14.39 -7.18 29.58
N SER A 14 -14.74 -8.12 28.67
CA SER A 14 -16.10 -8.72 28.62
C SER A 14 -16.15 -10.25 28.72
N SER A 15 -15.04 -10.94 28.97
CA SER A 15 -14.93 -12.39 28.74
C SER A 15 -15.33 -13.31 29.91
N GLU A 16 -15.76 -12.79 31.07
CA GLU A 16 -15.96 -13.62 32.28
C GLU A 16 -17.10 -14.66 32.15
N ASP A 17 -18.20 -14.35 31.44
CA ASP A 17 -19.43 -15.17 31.41
C ASP A 17 -19.66 -15.98 30.11
N LEU A 18 -18.70 -16.01 29.19
CA LEU A 18 -18.88 -16.70 27.90
C LEU A 18 -18.63 -18.22 27.99
N PRO A 19 -19.21 -19.04 27.09
CA PRO A 19 -18.81 -20.44 26.94
C PRO A 19 -17.33 -20.55 26.54
N GLU A 20 -16.60 -21.53 27.08
CA GLU A 20 -15.15 -21.70 26.83
C GLU A 20 -14.78 -21.82 25.34
N GLU A 21 -15.64 -22.46 24.54
CA GLU A 21 -15.46 -22.58 23.09
C GLU A 21 -15.54 -21.21 22.39
N LEU A 22 -16.44 -20.33 22.84
CA LEU A 22 -16.57 -18.97 22.34
C LEU A 22 -15.38 -18.11 22.79
N LYS A 23 -14.89 -18.30 24.02
CA LYS A 23 -13.68 -17.61 24.51
C LYS A 23 -12.46 -17.97 23.66
N ALA A 24 -12.29 -19.24 23.32
CA ALA A 24 -11.20 -19.73 22.49
C ALA A 24 -11.28 -19.16 21.05
N GLN A 25 -12.47 -19.15 20.44
CA GLN A 25 -12.67 -18.53 19.12
C GLN A 25 -12.37 -17.03 19.12
N MET A 26 -12.86 -16.30 20.11
CA MET A 26 -12.61 -14.87 20.23
C MET A 26 -11.13 -14.57 20.52
N ALA A 27 -10.45 -15.40 21.31
CA ALA A 27 -9.00 -15.27 21.53
C ALA A 27 -8.22 -15.39 20.22
N ASP A 28 -8.55 -16.39 19.39
CA ASP A 28 -7.90 -16.58 18.10
C ASP A 28 -8.17 -15.43 17.13
N GLN A 29 -9.40 -14.90 17.10
CA GLN A 29 -9.74 -13.70 16.34
C GLN A 29 -8.95 -12.47 16.79
N VAL A 30 -8.77 -12.28 18.09
CA VAL A 30 -7.97 -11.17 18.65
C VAL A 30 -6.50 -11.29 18.26
N GLU A 31 -5.91 -12.48 18.33
CA GLU A 31 -4.54 -12.71 17.88
C GLU A 31 -4.38 -12.50 16.38
N ALA A 32 -5.32 -12.99 15.57
CA ALA A 32 -5.34 -12.74 14.12
C ALA A 32 -5.41 -11.23 13.79
N LEU A 33 -6.21 -10.45 14.51
CA LEU A 33 -6.28 -9.00 14.35
C LEU A 33 -4.97 -8.29 14.75
N LYS A 34 -4.31 -8.76 15.82
CA LYS A 34 -2.99 -8.24 16.24
C LYS A 34 -1.92 -8.56 15.19
N GLU A 35 -1.94 -9.74 14.61
CA GLU A 35 -1.03 -10.15 13.53
C GLU A 35 -1.21 -9.27 12.30
N ILE A 36 -2.46 -9.05 11.84
CA ILE A 36 -2.75 -8.13 10.72
C ILE A 36 -2.22 -6.72 11.01
N LYS A 37 -2.47 -6.19 12.22
CA LYS A 37 -2.00 -4.86 12.61
C LYS A 37 -0.47 -4.79 12.61
N SER A 38 0.19 -5.84 13.11
CA SER A 38 1.64 -5.91 13.15
C SER A 38 2.25 -5.97 11.75
N LEU A 39 1.66 -6.76 10.85
CA LEU A 39 2.11 -6.90 9.46
C LEU A 39 1.86 -5.65 8.62
N ALA A 40 0.73 -4.97 8.81
CA ALA A 40 0.41 -3.77 8.04
C ALA A 40 1.18 -2.52 8.48
N ARG A 41 1.70 -2.50 9.72
CA ARG A 41 2.30 -1.29 10.31
C ARG A 41 3.56 -0.79 9.58
N PRO A 42 4.54 -1.63 9.22
CA PRO A 42 5.70 -1.18 8.45
C PRO A 42 5.31 -0.56 7.10
N TYR A 43 4.38 -1.20 6.38
CA TYR A 43 3.82 -0.67 5.13
C TYR A 43 3.17 0.70 5.35
N GLU A 44 2.30 0.84 6.37
CA GLU A 44 1.62 2.10 6.70
C GLU A 44 2.62 3.23 7.04
N ILE A 45 3.67 2.92 7.80
CA ILE A 45 4.73 3.87 8.14
C ILE A 45 5.46 4.34 6.88
N ALA A 46 5.86 3.41 6.00
CA ALA A 46 6.56 3.73 4.77
C ALA A 46 5.69 4.56 3.81
N TYR A 47 4.41 4.20 3.68
CA TYR A 47 3.45 4.91 2.82
C TYR A 47 3.20 6.33 3.31
N ASN A 48 2.99 6.51 4.63
CA ASN A 48 2.81 7.82 5.23
C ASN A 48 4.07 8.68 5.11
N ALA A 49 5.26 8.10 5.28
CA ALA A 49 6.52 8.82 5.07
C ALA A 49 6.68 9.25 3.61
N PHE A 50 6.37 8.37 2.66
CA PHE A 50 6.45 8.66 1.23
C PHE A 50 5.48 9.78 0.81
N THR A 51 4.23 9.73 1.28
CA THR A 51 3.23 10.77 1.01
C THR A 51 3.55 12.11 1.69
N GLN A 52 4.13 12.10 2.90
CA GLN A 52 4.60 13.32 3.58
C GLN A 52 5.73 14.03 2.86
N LEU A 53 6.55 13.30 2.10
CA LEU A 53 7.56 13.88 1.22
C LEU A 53 6.93 14.48 -0.05
N GLY A 54 5.67 14.17 -0.38
CA GLY A 54 5.01 14.59 -1.62
C GLY A 54 4.93 13.49 -2.68
N GLY A 55 5.30 12.26 -2.32
CA GLY A 55 5.18 11.10 -3.20
C GLY A 55 6.06 11.19 -4.45
N LEU A 56 5.44 11.09 -5.63
CA LEU A 56 6.14 11.20 -6.91
C LEU A 56 6.21 12.64 -7.46
N ASP A 57 5.61 13.62 -6.80
CA ASP A 57 5.57 14.98 -7.32
C ASP A 57 6.97 15.60 -7.39
N PRO A 58 7.53 15.84 -8.60
CA PRO A 58 8.86 16.40 -8.74
C PRO A 58 9.00 17.80 -8.12
N ALA A 59 7.92 18.57 -8.03
CA ALA A 59 7.93 19.90 -7.41
C ALA A 59 8.23 19.85 -5.90
N THR A 60 8.04 18.68 -5.28
CA THR A 60 8.31 18.46 -3.84
C THR A 60 9.71 17.94 -3.57
N MET A 61 10.46 17.57 -4.61
CA MET A 61 11.78 16.97 -4.49
C MET A 61 12.84 18.06 -4.25
N LYS A 62 13.74 17.81 -3.30
CA LYS A 62 14.72 18.83 -2.88
C LYS A 62 16.09 18.63 -3.51
N ASP A 63 16.54 17.39 -3.56
CA ASP A 63 17.85 16.99 -4.02
C ASP A 63 17.88 15.49 -4.34
N GLU A 64 19.00 15.01 -4.87
CA GLU A 64 19.20 13.59 -5.19
C GLU A 64 19.06 12.66 -3.95
N ALA A 65 19.38 13.15 -2.75
CA ALA A 65 19.28 12.37 -1.51
C ALA A 65 17.82 12.19 -1.09
N ASP A 66 16.96 13.20 -1.28
CA ASP A 66 15.51 13.09 -1.10
C ASP A 66 14.91 12.07 -2.09
N ILE A 67 15.33 12.08 -3.35
CA ILE A 67 14.88 11.09 -4.33
C ILE A 67 15.34 9.67 -3.93
N GLN A 68 16.58 9.53 -3.45
CA GLN A 68 17.05 8.25 -2.92
C GLN A 68 16.21 7.77 -1.72
N GLN A 69 15.88 8.67 -0.78
CA GLN A 69 15.02 8.33 0.35
C GLN A 69 13.64 7.82 -0.12
N ARG A 70 13.06 8.43 -1.16
CA ARG A 70 11.79 7.97 -1.75
C ARG A 70 11.92 6.59 -2.40
N ILE A 71 13.03 6.33 -3.10
CA ILE A 71 13.33 5.00 -3.67
C ILE A 71 13.39 3.95 -2.56
N ASP A 72 14.02 4.25 -1.43
CA ASP A 72 14.14 3.34 -0.29
C ASP A 72 12.78 3.06 0.35
N LEU A 73 11.92 4.08 0.46
CA LEU A 73 10.54 3.95 0.93
C LEU A 73 9.69 3.09 0.00
N VAL A 74 9.74 3.33 -1.32
CA VAL A 74 9.02 2.49 -2.30
C VAL A 74 9.53 1.06 -2.29
N SER A 75 10.84 0.85 -2.14
CA SER A 75 11.43 -0.49 -2.01
C SER A 75 10.93 -1.20 -0.75
N THR A 76 10.77 -0.46 0.35
CA THR A 76 10.13 -0.98 1.58
C THR A 76 8.69 -1.37 1.31
N LEU A 77 7.90 -0.53 0.64
CA LEU A 77 6.51 -0.85 0.28
C LEU A 77 6.39 -2.13 -0.55
N ILE A 78 7.30 -2.35 -1.51
CA ILE A 78 7.34 -3.58 -2.31
C ILE A 78 7.53 -4.80 -1.40
N VAL A 79 8.54 -4.77 -0.52
CA VAL A 79 8.84 -5.90 0.38
C VAL A 79 7.69 -6.17 1.34
N GLU A 80 7.15 -5.13 1.96
CA GLU A 80 6.05 -5.28 2.92
C GLU A 80 4.75 -5.75 2.24
N ASN A 81 4.50 -5.34 0.99
CA ASN A 81 3.38 -5.84 0.20
C ASN A 81 3.43 -7.37 0.01
N GLU A 82 4.62 -7.91 -0.26
CA GLU A 82 4.83 -9.35 -0.41
C GLU A 82 4.64 -10.11 0.92
N LEU A 83 5.16 -9.55 2.03
CA LEU A 83 5.00 -10.15 3.35
C LEU A 83 3.52 -10.21 3.77
N ILE A 84 2.78 -9.15 3.48
CA ILE A 84 1.34 -9.08 3.73
C ILE A 84 0.60 -10.15 2.89
N ASP A 85 0.83 -10.20 1.57
CA ASP A 85 0.15 -11.17 0.69
C ASP A 85 0.42 -12.62 1.10
N ALA A 86 1.64 -12.93 1.54
CA ALA A 86 2.01 -14.27 2.00
C ALA A 86 1.29 -14.68 3.30
N ALA A 87 1.01 -13.74 4.20
CA ALA A 87 0.45 -14.02 5.52
C ALA A 87 -1.09 -14.08 5.51
N PHE A 88 -1.75 -13.31 4.64
CA PHE A 88 -3.21 -13.18 4.64
C PHE A 88 -4.01 -14.49 4.45
N PRO A 89 -3.57 -15.48 3.64
CA PRO A 89 -4.25 -16.78 3.51
C PRO A 89 -4.37 -17.56 4.83
N GLU A 90 -3.42 -17.37 5.76
CA GLU A 90 -3.43 -18.03 7.07
C GLU A 90 -4.25 -17.24 8.10
N ILE A 91 -4.19 -15.90 8.04
CA ILE A 91 -4.79 -15.05 9.08
C ILE A 91 -6.29 -14.82 8.86
N LEU A 92 -6.75 -14.61 7.62
CA LEU A 92 -8.16 -14.28 7.37
C LEU A 92 -9.16 -15.36 7.84
N PRO A 93 -8.92 -16.68 7.68
CA PRO A 93 -9.82 -17.70 8.21
C PRO A 93 -10.04 -17.63 9.72
N ARG A 94 -9.04 -17.17 10.47
CA ARG A 94 -9.06 -17.06 11.94
C ARG A 94 -9.91 -15.89 12.43
N LEU A 95 -10.22 -14.92 11.57
CA LEU A 95 -11.18 -13.85 11.89
C LEU A 95 -12.63 -14.36 11.98
N GLY A 96 -12.88 -15.59 11.55
CA GLY A 96 -14.22 -16.19 11.54
C GLY A 96 -15.17 -15.52 10.54
N GLY A 97 -16.39 -16.06 10.44
CA GLY A 97 -17.41 -15.60 9.49
C GLY A 97 -17.87 -16.71 8.54
N ASP A 98 -18.81 -16.36 7.67
CA ASP A 98 -19.24 -17.25 6.58
C ASP A 98 -18.04 -17.52 5.65
N PRO A 99 -17.66 -18.80 5.40
CA PRO A 99 -16.59 -19.15 4.48
C PRO A 99 -16.70 -18.45 3.11
N ALA A 100 -17.92 -18.24 2.59
CA ALA A 100 -18.14 -17.53 1.34
C ALA A 100 -17.74 -16.05 1.42
N ASN A 101 -17.96 -15.40 2.56
CA ASN A 101 -17.55 -14.02 2.80
C ASN A 101 -16.03 -13.92 3.01
N ILE A 102 -15.44 -14.87 3.74
CA ILE A 102 -13.97 -14.95 3.92
C ILE A 102 -13.26 -15.12 2.57
N GLU A 103 -13.78 -15.98 1.70
CA GLU A 103 -13.24 -16.19 0.35
C GLU A 103 -13.32 -14.91 -0.50
N GLN A 104 -14.45 -14.19 -0.45
CA GLN A 104 -14.59 -12.90 -1.14
C GLN A 104 -13.64 -11.83 -0.59
N GLN A 105 -13.45 -11.77 0.73
CA GLN A 105 -12.51 -10.84 1.36
C GLN A 105 -11.06 -11.19 0.98
N LEU A 106 -10.69 -12.47 0.97
CA LEU A 106 -9.38 -12.95 0.51
C LEU A 106 -9.12 -12.54 -0.95
N ASP A 107 -10.10 -12.74 -1.84
CA ASP A 107 -10.00 -12.38 -3.25
C ASP A 107 -9.84 -10.87 -3.43
N LEU A 108 -10.60 -10.06 -2.69
CA LEU A 108 -10.49 -8.61 -2.73
C LEU A 108 -9.12 -8.11 -2.24
N VAL A 109 -8.64 -8.64 -1.11
CA VAL A 109 -7.30 -8.27 -0.59
C VAL A 109 -6.22 -8.65 -1.60
N LYS A 110 -6.26 -9.86 -2.16
CA LYS A 110 -5.32 -10.29 -3.20
C LYS A 110 -5.31 -9.35 -4.39
N LYS A 111 -6.49 -8.91 -4.86
CA LYS A 111 -6.59 -7.95 -5.97
C LYS A 111 -5.97 -6.59 -5.60
N ILE A 112 -6.24 -6.07 -4.40
CA ILE A 112 -5.63 -4.81 -3.91
C ILE A 112 -4.11 -4.95 -3.73
N ARG A 113 -3.60 -6.13 -3.37
CA ARG A 113 -2.15 -6.39 -3.31
C ARG A 113 -1.52 -6.58 -4.68
N GLN A 114 -2.26 -7.12 -5.64
CA GLN A 114 -1.82 -7.21 -7.02
C GLN A 114 -1.68 -5.83 -7.65
N THR A 115 -2.63 -4.90 -7.43
CA THR A 115 -2.49 -3.53 -7.95
C THR A 115 -1.24 -2.84 -7.42
N ASP A 116 -0.88 -3.09 -6.15
CA ASP A 116 0.36 -2.59 -5.57
C ASP A 116 1.61 -3.25 -6.18
N ARG A 117 1.59 -4.56 -6.43
CA ARG A 117 2.67 -5.27 -7.14
C ARG A 117 2.90 -4.70 -8.53
N ASP A 118 1.82 -4.29 -9.19
CA ASP A 118 1.89 -3.71 -10.52
C ASP A 118 2.36 -2.25 -10.46
N MET A 119 1.93 -1.47 -9.46
CA MET A 119 2.23 -0.04 -9.37
C MET A 119 3.60 0.29 -8.78
N LEU A 120 3.97 -0.34 -7.65
CA LEU A 120 5.15 0.06 -6.86
C LEU A 120 6.49 -0.09 -7.61
N PRO A 121 6.72 -1.12 -8.43
CA PRO A 121 7.94 -1.20 -9.25
C PRO A 121 8.05 -0.05 -10.23
N HIS A 122 6.95 0.37 -10.87
CA HIS A 122 6.94 1.49 -11.80
C HIS A 122 7.17 2.83 -11.09
N MET A 123 6.60 3.02 -9.89
CA MET A 123 6.92 4.17 -9.04
C MET A 123 8.42 4.26 -8.75
N ARG A 124 9.05 3.11 -8.47
CA ARG A 124 10.48 3.04 -8.22
C ARG A 124 11.30 3.43 -9.45
N GLU A 125 10.95 2.91 -10.63
CA GLU A 125 11.67 3.23 -11.87
C GLU A 125 11.52 4.70 -12.26
N VAL A 126 10.34 5.29 -12.09
CA VAL A 126 10.12 6.75 -12.25
C VAL A 126 11.11 7.53 -11.37
N LEU A 127 11.23 7.18 -10.09
CA LEU A 127 12.17 7.84 -9.18
C LEU A 127 13.64 7.62 -9.59
N VAL A 128 13.99 6.45 -10.12
CA VAL A 128 15.34 6.17 -10.61
C VAL A 128 15.69 7.07 -11.79
N ILE A 129 14.77 7.26 -12.74
CA ILE A 129 14.96 8.15 -13.89
C ILE A 129 15.08 9.61 -13.42
N LEU A 130 14.18 10.04 -12.52
CA LEU A 130 14.24 11.38 -11.92
C LEU A 130 15.57 11.62 -11.20
N LYS A 131 16.06 10.63 -10.44
CA LYS A 131 17.35 10.70 -9.77
C LYS A 131 18.50 10.86 -10.75
N LYS A 132 18.51 10.04 -11.81
CA LYS A 132 19.55 10.03 -12.86
C LYS A 132 19.72 11.41 -13.52
N HIS A 133 18.61 12.11 -13.71
CA HIS A 133 18.56 13.37 -14.46
C HIS A 133 18.35 14.61 -13.59
N TRP A 134 18.33 14.47 -12.26
CA TRP A 134 18.00 15.56 -11.33
C TRP A 134 18.80 16.85 -11.58
N ALA A 135 20.10 16.73 -11.84
CA ALA A 135 20.99 17.88 -12.04
C ALA A 135 20.71 18.68 -13.33
N ILE A 136 19.94 18.12 -14.26
CA ILE A 136 19.60 18.71 -15.56
C ILE A 136 18.08 18.83 -15.77
N SER A 137 17.28 18.51 -14.74
CA SER A 137 15.84 18.71 -14.74
C SER A 137 15.50 20.09 -14.16
N GLU A 138 14.51 20.75 -14.75
CA GLU A 138 14.05 22.07 -14.30
C GLU A 138 12.53 22.10 -14.17
N MET A 139 12.04 22.86 -13.19
CA MET A 139 10.62 23.23 -13.13
C MET A 139 10.39 24.38 -14.10
N GLY A 140 9.47 24.19 -15.06
CA GLY A 140 9.07 25.25 -15.99
C GLY A 140 8.21 26.32 -15.34
N GLU A 141 7.93 27.40 -16.08
CA GLU A 141 7.14 28.56 -15.60
C GLU A 141 5.69 28.21 -15.20
N ASP A 142 5.16 27.07 -15.66
CA ASP A 142 3.80 26.60 -15.41
C ASP A 142 3.70 25.52 -14.30
N ASP A 143 4.70 25.44 -13.40
CA ASP A 143 4.84 24.36 -12.40
C ASP A 143 4.87 22.94 -13.03
N MET A 144 5.15 22.88 -14.33
CA MET A 144 5.29 21.64 -15.09
C MET A 144 6.74 21.17 -15.01
N PHE A 145 6.93 19.91 -14.61
CA PHE A 145 8.24 19.28 -14.63
C PHE A 145 8.65 18.98 -16.08
N TYR A 146 9.84 19.45 -16.47
CA TYR A 146 10.44 19.11 -17.76
C TYR A 146 11.82 18.49 -17.55
N PHE A 147 12.08 17.41 -18.28
CA PHE A 147 13.44 16.96 -18.51
C PHE A 147 14.17 18.00 -19.36
N GLY A 148 15.36 18.42 -18.95
CA GLY A 148 16.18 19.34 -19.73
C GLY A 148 16.65 18.73 -21.05
N TYR A 149 17.16 19.57 -21.95
CA TYR A 149 17.55 19.20 -23.31
C TYR A 149 18.61 18.10 -23.42
N ASP A 150 19.33 17.80 -22.33
CA ASP A 150 20.41 16.80 -22.31
C ASP A 150 19.94 15.41 -21.85
N VAL A 151 18.65 15.23 -21.54
CA VAL A 151 18.07 13.92 -21.19
C VAL A 151 17.87 13.10 -22.46
N PRO A 152 18.38 11.85 -22.53
CA PRO A 152 18.15 10.98 -23.70
C PRO A 152 16.67 10.68 -23.91
N ASP A 153 16.21 10.73 -25.17
CA ASP A 153 14.82 10.40 -25.55
C ASP A 153 14.36 9.04 -24.99
N GLU A 154 15.25 8.04 -24.96
CA GLU A 154 14.98 6.71 -24.39
C GLU A 154 14.55 6.77 -22.92
N ASP A 155 15.20 7.61 -22.10
CA ASP A 155 14.83 7.75 -20.69
C ASP A 155 13.49 8.50 -20.51
N ILE A 156 13.17 9.43 -21.42
CA ILE A 156 11.89 10.16 -21.44
C ILE A 156 10.76 9.20 -21.83
N GLU A 157 10.97 8.37 -22.85
CA GLU A 157 10.02 7.34 -23.27
C GLU A 157 9.76 6.33 -22.13
N LEU A 158 10.83 5.83 -21.49
CA LEU A 158 10.72 4.93 -20.33
C LEU A 158 9.97 5.57 -19.15
N TYR A 159 10.24 6.85 -18.86
CA TYR A 159 9.51 7.59 -17.82
C TYR A 159 8.00 7.60 -18.12
N ASN A 160 7.63 7.98 -19.35
CA ASN A 160 6.23 8.05 -19.76
C ASN A 160 5.55 6.68 -19.73
N GLU A 161 6.24 5.62 -20.19
CA GLU A 161 5.74 4.25 -20.13
C GLU A 161 5.41 3.83 -18.69
N HIS A 162 6.31 4.10 -17.74
CA HIS A 162 6.07 3.77 -16.34
C HIS A 162 4.92 4.58 -15.73
N ILE A 163 4.77 5.86 -16.07
CA ILE A 163 3.61 6.67 -15.66
C ILE A 163 2.31 6.09 -16.22
N GLU A 164 2.28 5.66 -17.49
CA GLU A 164 1.11 5.05 -18.10
C GLU A 164 0.72 3.73 -17.39
N LEU A 165 1.69 2.86 -17.13
CA LEU A 165 1.46 1.59 -16.42
C LEU A 165 0.95 1.82 -15.00
N MET A 166 1.49 2.82 -14.30
CA MET A 166 0.98 3.24 -12.99
C MET A 166 -0.47 3.71 -13.07
N ASN A 167 -0.84 4.51 -14.07
CA ASN A 167 -2.21 4.99 -14.23
C ASN A 167 -3.19 3.84 -14.45
N VAL A 168 -2.80 2.80 -15.19
CA VAL A 168 -3.61 1.59 -15.34
C VAL A 168 -3.84 0.89 -14.00
N ALA A 169 -2.78 0.69 -13.21
CA ALA A 169 -2.89 0.07 -11.89
C ALA A 169 -3.74 0.91 -10.91
N ALA A 170 -3.59 2.24 -10.94
CA ALA A 170 -4.34 3.17 -10.10
C ALA A 170 -5.86 3.14 -10.41
N MET A 171 -6.24 3.06 -11.69
CA MET A 171 -7.65 2.92 -12.09
C MET A 171 -8.27 1.61 -11.56
N GLU A 172 -7.51 0.50 -11.62
CA GLU A 172 -7.98 -0.78 -11.06
C GLU A 172 -8.10 -0.69 -9.54
N GLN A 173 -7.16 -0.03 -8.86
CA GLN A 173 -7.22 0.18 -7.41
C GLN A 173 -8.45 1.01 -7.00
N GLU A 174 -8.79 2.07 -7.74
CA GLU A 174 -10.02 2.85 -7.53
C GLU A 174 -11.29 2.00 -7.73
N ARG A 175 -11.29 1.14 -8.77
CA ARG A 175 -12.39 0.20 -9.03
C ARG A 175 -12.58 -0.78 -7.88
N LEU A 176 -11.50 -1.34 -7.34
CA LEU A 176 -11.53 -2.28 -6.22
C LEU A 176 -11.98 -1.62 -4.91
N GLN A 177 -11.55 -0.38 -4.65
CA GLN A 177 -12.01 0.39 -3.49
C GLN A 177 -13.52 0.67 -3.53
N ARG A 178 -14.08 0.96 -4.71
CA ARG A 178 -15.54 1.09 -4.88
C ARG A 178 -16.28 -0.20 -4.56
N LEU A 179 -15.81 -1.33 -5.09
CA LEU A 179 -16.39 -2.64 -4.78
C LEU A 179 -16.33 -2.96 -3.28
N GLN A 180 -15.23 -2.60 -2.62
CA GLN A 180 -15.09 -2.78 -1.17
C GLN A 180 -16.15 -2.00 -0.39
N LEU A 181 -16.41 -0.73 -0.78
CA LEU A 181 -17.41 0.11 -0.12
C LEU A 181 -18.82 -0.43 -0.30
N GLU A 182 -19.16 -0.94 -1.49
CA GLU A 182 -20.45 -1.59 -1.78
C GLU A 182 -20.66 -2.85 -0.94
N MET A 183 -19.61 -3.62 -0.67
CA MET A 183 -19.70 -4.80 0.21
C MET A 183 -19.90 -4.44 1.69
N ILE A 184 -19.46 -3.25 2.12
CA ILE A 184 -19.55 -2.79 3.52
C ILE A 184 -20.89 -2.10 3.80
N GLN A 185 -21.54 -1.53 2.77
CA GLN A 185 -22.84 -0.85 2.87
C GLN A 185 -23.92 -1.63 2.10
N PRO A 186 -24.58 -2.63 2.73
CA PRO A 186 -25.76 -3.26 2.14
C PRO A 186 -27.00 -2.35 2.13
#